data_AF-A0A7J0A5H2-F1
#
_entry.id   AF-A0A7J0A5H2-F1
#
_cell.length_a   1.000
_cell.length_b   1.000
_cell.length_c   1.000
_cell.angle_alpha   90.00
_cell.angle_beta   90.00
_cell.angle_gamma   90.00
#
_symmetry.space_group_name_H-M   'P 1'
#
loop_
_entity.id
_entity.type
_entity.pdbx_description
1 polymer ?
#
loop_
_entity_poly.entity_id
_entity_poly.type
_entity_poly.pdbx_seq_one_letter_code
_entity_poly.pdbx_strand_id
1 'polypeptide(L)'
;MTKEKSNPQSPEEMAKTAQEAAVKSAMEQAQAMFGNIPGFQMPGGMQEQIMTQMGSGVPDMAEIQAQQEAMLKAAGVDPAVVAQAGMQNMAFAQQMMQEAMDGTLGKGLSSSDAMAQMMEAFGDDGWTINRSETGKLDAEQLRLLAFGAPMLVYNDEKVDSLADDEDVETIKCTLKDWWNVTDRESTLDIVKWLLEEGHHAEADEALAEIHKRRIENISQEERCDEESKMGDVCLIMESMLENGWCPKGQMPDSVIAWDLVRVVNLGRWAYLCGYVNEDEMWQIMQVAADIALEHFSSWEEYGRSFIMGRGVWHGEPVDSETAYEIVELLLKSEESPWKQSSFRAK
;
A
#
# COMPACT_ATOMS: atom_id res chain seq x y z
N MET A 1 30.81 2.29 -34.60
CA MET A 1 30.59 2.92 -33.29
C MET A 1 29.76 4.17 -33.50
N THR A 2 28.45 4.03 -33.42
CA THR A 2 27.48 5.13 -33.48
C THR A 2 26.84 5.17 -32.10
N LYS A 3 27.14 6.23 -31.34
CA LYS A 3 26.47 6.52 -30.07
C LYS A 3 25.04 6.95 -30.39
N GLU A 4 24.06 6.17 -29.98
CA GLU A 4 22.68 6.63 -29.86
C GLU A 4 22.62 7.71 -28.78
N LYS A 5 22.09 8.88 -29.15
CA LYS A 5 21.74 9.94 -28.22
C LYS A 5 20.34 9.62 -27.69
N SER A 6 20.23 9.35 -26.39
CA SER A 6 18.95 9.37 -25.68
C SER A 6 18.37 10.77 -25.77
N ASN A 7 17.17 10.90 -26.32
CA ASN A 7 16.42 12.14 -26.38
C ASN A 7 15.85 12.42 -24.98
N PRO A 8 15.86 13.67 -24.47
CA PRO A 8 15.18 13.99 -23.21
C PRO A 8 13.66 13.89 -23.43
N GLN A 9 12.99 13.09 -22.61
CA GLN A 9 11.53 12.91 -22.67
C GLN A 9 10.83 14.25 -22.46
N SER A 10 9.77 14.51 -23.22
CA SER A 10 9.02 15.77 -23.11
C SER A 10 8.24 15.81 -21.78
N PRO A 11 7.93 17.00 -21.23
CA PRO A 11 7.07 17.11 -20.03
C PRO A 11 5.71 16.41 -20.18
N GLU A 12 5.23 16.31 -21.41
CA GLU A 12 3.98 15.65 -21.80
C GLU A 12 4.13 14.11 -21.75
N GLU A 13 5.29 13.58 -22.15
CA GLU A 13 5.62 12.16 -21.99
C GLU A 13 5.82 11.78 -20.51
N MET A 14 6.39 12.66 -19.71
CA MET A 14 6.54 12.45 -18.26
C MET A 14 5.19 12.46 -17.53
N ALA A 15 4.31 13.41 -17.84
CA ALA A 15 2.96 13.45 -17.27
C ALA A 15 2.14 12.22 -17.68
N LYS A 16 2.25 11.79 -18.95
CA LYS A 16 1.64 10.55 -19.43
C LYS A 16 2.19 9.32 -18.70
N THR A 17 3.51 9.25 -18.50
CA THR A 17 4.16 8.14 -17.77
C THR A 17 3.71 8.11 -16.30
N ALA A 18 3.60 9.27 -15.65
CA ALA A 18 3.11 9.37 -14.27
C ALA A 18 1.63 9.01 -14.15
N GLN A 19 0.81 9.39 -15.13
CA GLN A 19 -0.61 9.03 -15.19
C GLN A 19 -0.80 7.53 -15.48
N GLU A 20 0.00 6.96 -16.38
CA GLU A 20 0.04 5.52 -16.64
C GLU A 20 0.51 4.74 -15.41
N ALA A 21 1.49 5.25 -14.66
CA ALA A 21 1.93 4.66 -13.40
C ALA A 21 0.87 4.76 -12.31
N ALA A 22 0.12 5.86 -12.21
CA ALA A 22 -0.98 6.01 -11.26
C ALA A 22 -2.17 5.11 -11.59
N VAL A 23 -2.53 4.99 -12.88
CA VAL A 23 -3.59 4.07 -13.32
C VAL A 23 -3.16 2.62 -13.16
N LYS A 24 -1.89 2.31 -13.47
CA LYS A 24 -1.30 0.98 -13.25
C LYS A 24 -1.31 0.65 -11.76
N SER A 25 -0.89 1.57 -10.89
CA SER A 25 -0.93 1.40 -9.44
C SER A 25 -2.36 1.24 -8.92
N ALA A 26 -3.33 1.98 -9.43
CA ALA A 26 -4.75 1.80 -9.06
C ALA A 26 -5.35 0.48 -9.58
N MET A 27 -4.92 0.01 -10.76
CA MET A 27 -5.32 -1.29 -11.32
C MET A 27 -4.64 -2.46 -10.60
N GLU A 28 -3.37 -2.29 -10.24
CA GLU A 28 -2.61 -3.21 -9.39
C GLU A 28 -3.23 -3.25 -8.01
N GLN A 29 -3.64 -2.11 -7.43
CA GLN A 29 -4.35 -2.03 -6.16
C GLN A 29 -5.71 -2.74 -6.24
N ALA A 30 -6.45 -2.58 -7.34
CA ALA A 30 -7.70 -3.30 -7.57
C ALA A 30 -7.45 -4.81 -7.73
N GLN A 31 -6.49 -5.24 -8.56
CA GLN A 31 -6.13 -6.65 -8.70
C GLN A 31 -5.59 -7.25 -7.39
N ALA A 32 -4.86 -6.44 -6.63
CA ALA A 32 -4.52 -6.53 -5.22
C ALA A 32 -5.69 -6.31 -4.28
N MET A 33 -6.88 -6.75 -4.67
CA MET A 33 -7.95 -7.10 -3.75
C MET A 33 -8.71 -8.33 -4.25
N PHE A 34 -8.52 -8.77 -5.50
CA PHE A 34 -9.46 -9.68 -6.18
C PHE A 34 -8.98 -11.11 -6.40
N GLY A 35 -7.75 -11.48 -6.02
CA GLY A 35 -7.28 -12.86 -6.12
C GLY A 35 -8.07 -13.79 -5.19
N ASN A 36 -8.76 -14.82 -5.71
CA ASN A 36 -9.38 -15.93 -4.98
C ASN A 36 -10.34 -15.60 -3.79
N ILE A 37 -11.11 -14.51 -3.86
CA ILE A 37 -12.20 -14.28 -2.87
C ILE A 37 -13.44 -15.12 -3.22
N PRO A 38 -13.96 -15.97 -2.29
CA PRO A 38 -15.17 -16.75 -2.53
C PRO A 38 -16.39 -15.87 -2.88
N GLY A 39 -17.07 -16.19 -3.99
CA GLY A 39 -18.29 -15.49 -4.42
C GLY A 39 -18.08 -14.21 -5.24
N PHE A 40 -16.84 -13.79 -5.45
CA PHE A 40 -16.50 -12.65 -6.28
C PHE A 40 -16.20 -13.10 -7.73
N GLN A 41 -16.89 -12.51 -8.72
CA GLN A 41 -16.60 -12.67 -10.15
C GLN A 41 -16.24 -11.30 -10.73
N MET A 42 -15.01 -11.17 -11.23
CA MET A 42 -14.59 -9.99 -11.98
C MET A 42 -15.51 -9.78 -13.20
N PRO A 43 -16.05 -8.57 -13.43
CA PRO A 43 -16.72 -8.25 -14.68
C PRO A 43 -15.71 -8.29 -15.83
N GLY A 44 -15.79 -9.33 -16.68
CA GLY A 44 -14.97 -9.40 -17.89
C GLY A 44 -15.19 -8.17 -18.77
N GLY A 45 -14.09 -7.51 -19.19
CA GLY A 45 -14.09 -6.40 -20.14
C GLY A 45 -13.73 -5.01 -19.57
N MET A 46 -13.58 -4.86 -18.26
CA MET A 46 -13.25 -3.55 -17.66
C MET A 46 -11.83 -3.06 -18.01
N GLN A 47 -10.85 -3.97 -18.05
CA GLN A 47 -9.48 -3.70 -18.50
C GLN A 47 -9.45 -3.24 -19.97
N GLU A 48 -10.32 -3.81 -20.80
CA GLU A 48 -10.44 -3.52 -22.23
C GLU A 48 -11.13 -2.16 -22.45
N GLN A 49 -12.14 -1.82 -21.65
CA GLN A 49 -12.81 -0.51 -21.69
C GLN A 49 -11.91 0.64 -21.26
N ILE A 50 -11.12 0.45 -20.19
CA ILE A 50 -10.18 1.47 -19.69
C ILE A 50 -9.05 1.69 -20.71
N MET A 51 -8.48 0.62 -21.28
CA MET A 51 -7.50 0.76 -22.37
C MET A 51 -8.10 1.37 -23.65
N THR A 52 -9.37 1.08 -23.97
CA THR A 52 -10.04 1.67 -25.15
C THR A 52 -10.28 3.17 -24.98
N GLN A 53 -10.63 3.64 -23.77
CA GLN A 53 -10.76 5.08 -23.50
C GLN A 53 -9.42 5.82 -23.50
N MET A 54 -8.33 5.18 -23.05
CA MET A 54 -6.99 5.78 -23.10
C MET A 54 -6.34 5.71 -24.49
N GLY A 55 -6.77 4.80 -25.36
CA GLY A 55 -6.23 4.61 -26.71
C GLY A 55 -6.73 5.60 -27.78
N SER A 56 -7.72 6.45 -27.50
CA SER A 56 -8.33 7.33 -28.53
C SER A 56 -7.55 8.63 -28.83
N GLY A 57 -6.37 8.82 -28.23
CA GLY A 57 -5.27 9.55 -28.86
C GLY A 57 -5.30 11.09 -28.88
N VAL A 58 -6.40 11.79 -28.61
CA VAL A 58 -6.39 13.25 -28.33
C VAL A 58 -7.57 13.59 -27.43
N PRO A 59 -7.34 14.04 -26.17
CA PRO A 59 -8.39 14.62 -25.35
C PRO A 59 -8.83 15.97 -25.95
N ASP A 60 -10.13 16.26 -25.97
CA ASP A 60 -10.62 17.60 -26.32
C ASP A 60 -10.25 18.56 -25.18
N MET A 61 -9.10 19.22 -25.31
CA MET A 61 -8.53 20.10 -24.30
C MET A 61 -9.46 21.25 -23.93
N ALA A 62 -10.36 21.65 -24.83
CA ALA A 62 -11.36 22.68 -24.53
C ALA A 62 -12.43 22.17 -23.56
N GLU A 63 -12.77 20.87 -23.64
CA GLU A 63 -13.77 20.23 -22.81
C GLU A 63 -13.22 19.93 -21.40
N ILE A 64 -11.95 19.51 -21.31
CA ILE A 64 -11.23 19.34 -20.04
C ILE A 64 -11.08 20.67 -19.31
N GLN A 65 -10.70 21.73 -20.03
CA GLN A 65 -10.50 23.05 -19.45
C GLN A 65 -11.84 23.64 -18.95
N ALA A 66 -12.93 23.40 -19.68
CA ALA A 66 -14.27 23.79 -19.25
C ALA A 66 -14.75 22.98 -18.03
N GLN A 67 -14.45 21.68 -17.95
CA GLN A 67 -14.75 20.85 -16.78
C GLN A 67 -13.95 21.27 -15.54
N GLN A 68 -12.67 21.59 -15.71
CA GLN A 68 -11.81 22.03 -14.63
C GLN A 68 -12.23 23.40 -14.09
N GLU A 69 -12.57 24.36 -14.96
CA GLU A 69 -13.15 25.63 -14.55
C GLU A 69 -14.51 25.45 -13.83
N ALA A 70 -15.35 24.53 -14.30
CA ALA A 70 -16.62 24.23 -13.65
C ALA A 70 -16.43 23.61 -12.26
N MET A 71 -15.44 22.73 -12.10
CA MET A 71 -15.12 22.04 -10.84
C MET A 71 -14.53 23.01 -9.81
N LEU A 72 -13.60 23.88 -10.21
CA LEU A 72 -13.02 24.91 -9.34
C LEU A 72 -14.06 25.92 -8.85
N LYS A 73 -15.02 26.27 -9.73
CA LYS A 73 -16.14 27.16 -9.40
C LYS A 73 -17.17 26.49 -8.49
N ALA A 74 -17.37 25.19 -8.62
CA ALA A 74 -18.20 24.38 -7.71
C ALA A 74 -17.56 24.21 -6.33
N ALA A 75 -16.23 24.18 -6.25
CA ALA A 75 -15.45 24.11 -5.01
C ALA A 75 -15.24 25.47 -4.32
N GLY A 76 -15.73 26.58 -4.89
CA GLY A 76 -15.64 27.92 -4.30
C GLY A 76 -14.23 28.55 -4.33
N VAL A 77 -13.32 28.00 -5.14
CA VAL A 77 -11.93 28.48 -5.26
C VAL A 77 -11.84 29.52 -6.39
N ASP A 78 -11.27 30.69 -6.11
CA ASP A 78 -11.11 31.76 -7.09
C ASP A 78 -10.09 31.35 -8.18
N PRO A 79 -10.50 31.26 -9.47
CA PRO A 79 -9.62 30.87 -10.57
C PRO A 79 -8.38 31.76 -10.71
N ALA A 80 -8.44 33.01 -10.24
CA ALA A 80 -7.29 33.92 -10.24
C ALA A 80 -6.17 33.47 -9.29
N VAL A 81 -6.51 32.80 -8.18
CA VAL A 81 -5.55 32.30 -7.19
C VAL A 81 -4.79 31.08 -7.75
N VAL A 82 -5.49 30.20 -8.46
CA VAL A 82 -4.90 29.04 -9.14
C VAL A 82 -4.01 29.50 -10.31
N ALA A 83 -4.46 30.49 -11.08
CA ALA A 83 -3.65 31.09 -12.14
C ALA A 83 -2.38 31.79 -11.58
N GLN A 84 -2.49 32.46 -10.44
CA GLN A 84 -1.35 33.11 -9.78
C GLN A 84 -0.36 32.10 -9.21
N ALA A 85 -0.84 31.04 -8.56
CA ALA A 85 0.00 29.93 -8.09
C ALA A 85 0.69 29.20 -9.25
N GLY A 86 -0.02 28.98 -10.36
CA GLY A 86 0.54 28.42 -11.59
C GLY A 86 1.61 29.31 -12.22
N MET A 87 1.41 30.63 -12.22
CA MET A 87 2.43 31.58 -12.68
C MET A 87 3.65 31.65 -11.76
N GLN A 88 3.46 31.54 -10.44
CA GLN A 88 4.56 31.49 -9.47
C GLN A 88 5.37 30.20 -9.60
N ASN A 89 4.71 29.05 -9.79
CA ASN A 89 5.37 27.77 -10.01
C ASN A 89 6.15 27.75 -11.34
N MET A 90 5.62 28.36 -12.40
CA MET A 90 6.37 28.53 -13.65
C MET A 90 7.55 29.50 -13.53
N ALA A 91 7.40 30.60 -12.78
CA ALA A 91 8.50 31.53 -12.55
C ALA A 91 9.64 30.88 -11.76
N PHE A 92 9.29 30.05 -10.76
CA PHE A 92 10.24 29.25 -10.00
C PHE A 92 10.95 28.21 -10.87
N ALA A 93 10.21 27.51 -11.73
CA ALA A 93 10.77 26.56 -12.69
C ALA A 93 11.69 27.22 -13.73
N GLN A 94 11.34 28.42 -14.22
CA GLN A 94 12.19 29.20 -15.11
C GLN A 94 13.47 29.67 -14.43
N GLN A 95 13.38 30.11 -13.17
CA GLN A 95 14.55 30.52 -12.39
C GLN A 95 15.51 29.34 -12.19
N MET A 96 15.01 28.17 -11.80
CA MET A 96 15.85 26.96 -11.67
C MET A 96 16.49 26.54 -13.00
N MET A 97 15.77 26.64 -14.11
CA MET A 97 16.32 26.34 -15.44
C MET A 97 17.42 27.34 -15.84
N GLN A 98 17.28 28.60 -15.45
CA GLN A 98 18.25 29.66 -15.74
C GLN A 98 19.52 29.50 -14.89
N GLU A 99 19.38 29.16 -13.60
CA GLU A 99 20.48 28.85 -12.67
C GLU A 99 21.20 27.53 -13.04
N ALA A 100 20.49 26.59 -13.69
CA ALA A 100 21.10 25.39 -14.26
C ALA A 100 21.92 25.71 -15.53
N MET A 101 21.44 26.62 -16.38
CA MET A 101 22.14 27.03 -17.60
C MET A 101 23.36 27.91 -17.35
N ASP A 102 23.35 28.74 -16.30
CA ASP A 102 24.48 29.62 -15.94
C ASP A 102 25.53 28.94 -15.05
N GLY A 103 25.29 27.68 -14.65
CA GLY A 103 26.19 26.86 -13.84
C GLY A 103 26.27 27.28 -12.37
N THR A 104 25.33 28.12 -11.89
CA THR A 104 25.28 28.59 -10.50
C THR A 104 24.44 27.68 -9.60
N LEU A 105 23.61 26.80 -10.17
CA LEU A 105 22.81 25.80 -9.45
C LEU A 105 23.65 25.01 -8.43
N GLY A 106 24.84 24.55 -8.83
CA GLY A 106 25.74 23.77 -7.96
C GLY A 106 26.32 24.57 -6.78
N LYS A 107 26.33 25.91 -6.82
CA LYS A 107 26.77 26.74 -5.69
C LYS A 107 25.65 26.98 -4.68
N GLY A 108 24.41 27.14 -5.13
CA GLY A 108 23.23 27.28 -4.27
C GLY A 108 22.90 25.99 -3.51
N LEU A 109 22.98 24.84 -4.20
CA LEU A 109 22.76 23.50 -3.66
C LEU A 109 23.80 23.06 -2.61
N SER A 110 24.95 23.74 -2.54
CA SER A 110 25.99 23.43 -1.54
C SER A 110 25.71 23.99 -0.14
N SER A 111 24.65 24.78 0.02
CA SER A 111 24.21 25.29 1.32
C SER A 111 23.23 24.33 1.98
N SER A 112 23.38 24.05 3.29
CA SER A 112 22.47 23.12 3.98
C SER A 112 21.02 23.59 3.95
N ASP A 113 20.78 24.90 3.87
CA ASP A 113 19.44 25.48 3.85
C ASP A 113 18.71 25.23 2.53
N ALA A 114 19.43 25.23 1.39
CA ALA A 114 18.83 24.88 0.10
C ALA A 114 18.56 23.37 -0.03
N MET A 115 19.39 22.53 0.58
CA MET A 115 19.16 21.08 0.61
C MET A 115 18.04 20.70 1.58
N ALA A 116 17.91 21.40 2.71
CA ALA A 116 16.77 21.27 3.63
C ALA A 116 15.47 21.77 2.98
N GLN A 117 15.50 22.92 2.29
CA GLN A 117 14.36 23.42 1.53
C GLN A 117 14.01 22.53 0.33
N MET A 118 14.99 21.82 -0.26
CA MET A 118 14.74 20.81 -1.28
C MET A 118 14.07 19.56 -0.70
N MET A 119 14.49 19.09 0.48
CA MET A 119 13.77 18.01 1.19
C MET A 119 12.40 18.42 1.75
N GLU A 120 12.17 19.72 2.02
CA GLU A 120 10.84 20.23 2.37
C GLU A 120 9.95 20.50 1.15
N ALA A 121 10.52 20.87 -0.01
CA ALA A 121 9.78 21.19 -1.23
C ALA A 121 9.51 19.97 -2.13
N PHE A 122 10.39 18.97 -2.10
CA PHE A 122 10.16 17.62 -2.58
C PHE A 122 10.02 16.77 -1.32
N GLY A 123 8.79 16.68 -0.80
CA GLY A 123 8.50 15.99 0.45
C GLY A 123 9.15 14.60 0.49
N ASP A 124 9.43 14.11 1.70
CA ASP A 124 9.94 12.76 1.93
C ASP A 124 9.11 11.77 1.08
N ASP A 125 9.71 11.16 0.05
CA ASP A 125 9.04 10.18 -0.82
C ASP A 125 8.72 8.86 -0.07
N GLY A 126 8.80 8.88 1.27
CA GLY A 126 8.63 7.75 2.16
C GLY A 126 7.29 7.74 2.88
N TRP A 127 6.91 6.55 3.34
CA TRP A 127 5.73 6.33 4.17
C TRP A 127 5.77 7.15 5.46
N THR A 128 4.62 7.66 5.89
CA THR A 128 4.46 8.46 7.11
C THR A 128 3.56 7.74 8.14
N ILE A 129 3.70 8.09 9.41
CA ILE A 129 2.81 7.60 10.48
C ILE A 129 1.89 8.73 10.91
N ASN A 130 0.59 8.58 10.62
CA ASN A 130 -0.41 9.54 11.02
C ASN A 130 -1.02 9.20 12.39
N ARG A 131 -1.10 10.20 13.26
CA ARG A 131 -1.63 10.06 14.63
C ARG A 131 -2.74 11.05 14.91
N SER A 132 -3.64 10.68 15.80
CA SER A 132 -4.70 11.54 16.29
C SER A 132 -4.21 12.46 17.40
N GLU A 133 -4.71 13.69 17.41
CA GLU A 133 -4.38 14.66 18.47
C GLU A 133 -5.06 14.34 19.82
N THR A 134 -6.04 13.44 19.84
CA THR A 134 -7.01 13.35 20.96
C THR A 134 -6.88 12.10 21.84
N GLY A 135 -5.94 11.18 21.57
CA GLY A 135 -5.49 10.12 22.48
C GLY A 135 -6.59 9.43 23.31
N LYS A 136 -7.61 8.87 22.65
CA LYS A 136 -8.81 8.33 23.32
C LYS A 136 -8.74 6.83 23.63
N LEU A 137 -7.88 6.09 22.92
CA LEU A 137 -7.76 4.65 23.07
C LEU A 137 -6.87 4.29 24.24
N ASP A 138 -7.22 3.24 24.97
CA ASP A 138 -6.37 2.70 26.03
C ASP A 138 -5.21 1.86 25.46
N ALA A 139 -4.32 1.40 26.34
CA ALA A 139 -3.12 0.67 25.92
C ALA A 139 -3.42 -0.69 25.26
N GLU A 140 -4.53 -1.34 25.61
CA GLU A 140 -4.94 -2.61 25.02
C GLU A 140 -5.51 -2.39 23.63
N GLN A 141 -6.40 -1.41 23.49
CA GLN A 141 -6.97 -0.97 22.22
C GLN A 141 -5.88 -0.52 21.23
N LEU A 142 -4.92 0.29 21.68
CA LEU A 142 -3.76 0.70 20.88
C LEU A 142 -2.92 -0.49 20.43
N ARG A 143 -2.72 -1.49 21.30
CA ARG A 143 -1.99 -2.71 20.95
C ARG A 143 -2.74 -3.54 19.91
N LEU A 144 -4.05 -3.68 20.03
CA LEU A 144 -4.85 -4.42 19.04
C LEU A 144 -4.81 -3.74 17.67
N LEU A 145 -4.93 -2.42 17.64
CA LEU A 145 -4.83 -1.64 16.40
C LEU A 145 -3.42 -1.71 15.79
N ALA A 146 -2.37 -1.86 16.61
CA ALA A 146 -0.99 -2.02 16.15
C ALA A 146 -0.78 -3.23 15.24
N PHE A 147 -1.57 -4.30 15.39
CA PHE A 147 -1.52 -5.43 14.45
C PHE A 147 -2.02 -5.07 13.05
N GLY A 148 -2.87 -4.07 12.89
CA GLY A 148 -3.29 -3.54 11.59
C GLY A 148 -2.39 -2.44 11.03
N ALA A 149 -1.40 -1.96 11.81
CA ALA A 149 -0.63 -0.77 11.49
C ALA A 149 0.00 -0.76 10.08
N PRO A 150 0.51 -1.87 9.51
CA PRO A 150 1.01 -1.87 8.14
C PRO A 150 -0.04 -1.43 7.11
N MET A 151 -1.28 -1.89 7.24
CA MET A 151 -2.38 -1.47 6.36
C MET A 151 -2.80 -0.03 6.62
N LEU A 152 -2.80 0.41 7.88
CA LEU A 152 -3.15 1.79 8.23
C LEU A 152 -2.15 2.78 7.64
N VAL A 153 -0.85 2.49 7.73
CA VAL A 153 0.21 3.30 7.09
C VAL A 153 0.05 3.30 5.57
N TYR A 154 -0.22 2.13 4.99
CA TYR A 154 -0.42 2.01 3.54
C TYR A 154 -1.61 2.85 3.04
N ASN A 155 -2.68 2.93 3.82
CA ASN A 155 -3.88 3.70 3.50
C ASN A 155 -3.80 5.19 3.91
N ASP A 156 -2.67 5.66 4.46
CA ASP A 156 -2.52 6.99 5.04
C ASP A 156 -3.47 7.28 6.23
N GLU A 157 -3.90 6.22 6.92
CA GLU A 157 -4.86 6.27 8.01
C GLU A 157 -4.19 6.47 9.39
N LYS A 158 -4.98 6.96 10.36
CA LYS A 158 -4.48 7.15 11.73
C LYS A 158 -4.23 5.81 12.42
N VAL A 159 -3.03 5.63 12.99
CA VAL A 159 -2.61 4.38 13.65
C VAL A 159 -3.05 4.24 15.11
N ASP A 160 -3.64 5.28 15.70
CA ASP A 160 -4.01 5.35 17.13
C ASP A 160 -5.44 5.85 17.38
N SER A 161 -6.31 5.74 16.36
CA SER A 161 -7.69 6.20 16.41
C SER A 161 -8.60 5.26 15.62
N LEU A 162 -9.86 5.15 16.09
CA LEU A 162 -10.93 4.52 15.32
C LEU A 162 -11.55 5.47 14.29
N ALA A 163 -11.46 6.78 14.53
CA ALA A 163 -11.99 7.77 13.61
C ALA A 163 -11.14 7.85 12.36
N ASP A 164 -11.83 7.83 11.22
CA ASP A 164 -11.27 8.04 9.90
C ASP A 164 -11.63 9.45 9.39
N ASP A 165 -10.75 10.03 8.59
CA ASP A 165 -11.05 11.30 7.90
C ASP A 165 -11.81 11.03 6.59
N GLU A 166 -11.81 9.79 6.11
CA GLU A 166 -12.55 9.38 4.93
C GLU A 166 -14.06 9.33 5.16
N ASP A 167 -14.83 9.66 4.12
CA ASP A 167 -16.29 9.59 4.15
C ASP A 167 -16.76 8.13 4.25
N VAL A 168 -17.71 7.87 5.15
CA VAL A 168 -18.22 6.52 5.42
C VAL A 168 -18.81 5.87 4.17
N GLU A 169 -19.40 6.65 3.25
CA GLU A 169 -19.91 6.11 1.99
C GLU A 169 -18.79 5.64 1.05
N THR A 170 -17.60 6.25 1.09
CA THR A 170 -16.43 5.76 0.35
C THR A 170 -15.99 4.42 0.91
N ILE A 171 -15.85 4.29 2.23
CA ILE A 171 -15.48 3.03 2.89
C ILE A 171 -16.49 1.92 2.54
N LYS A 172 -17.80 2.23 2.53
CA LYS A 172 -18.84 1.26 2.10
C LYS A 172 -18.70 0.85 0.65
N CYS A 173 -18.43 1.79 -0.26
CA CYS A 173 -18.19 1.47 -1.67
C CYS A 173 -16.98 0.54 -1.80
N THR A 174 -15.88 0.86 -1.12
CA THR A 174 -14.66 0.06 -1.10
C THR A 174 -14.91 -1.36 -0.57
N LEU A 175 -15.56 -1.50 0.60
CA LEU A 175 -15.89 -2.80 1.18
C LEU A 175 -16.78 -3.64 0.27
N LYS A 176 -17.78 -3.02 -0.36
CA LYS A 176 -18.67 -3.70 -1.28
C LYS A 176 -17.96 -4.11 -2.57
N ASP A 177 -17.22 -3.19 -3.17
CA ASP A 177 -16.60 -3.43 -4.48
C ASP A 177 -15.47 -4.44 -4.36
N TRP A 178 -14.74 -4.46 -3.25
CA TRP A 178 -13.56 -5.31 -3.07
C TRP A 178 -13.88 -6.65 -2.40
N TRP A 179 -14.75 -6.64 -1.40
CA TRP A 179 -15.02 -7.79 -0.56
C TRP A 179 -16.46 -8.29 -0.65
N ASN A 180 -17.32 -7.59 -1.40
CA ASN A 180 -18.77 -7.81 -1.40
C ASN A 180 -19.37 -7.75 0.03
N VAL A 181 -18.76 -6.93 0.90
CA VAL A 181 -19.20 -6.73 2.28
C VAL A 181 -20.22 -5.59 2.31
N THR A 182 -21.43 -5.90 2.76
CA THR A 182 -22.53 -4.92 2.82
C THR A 182 -23.24 -4.87 4.17
N ASP A 183 -22.88 -5.78 5.08
CA ASP A 183 -23.51 -5.94 6.38
C ASP A 183 -22.63 -6.77 7.34
N ARG A 184 -23.17 -7.03 8.54
CA ARG A 184 -22.53 -7.81 9.58
C ARG A 184 -22.17 -9.24 9.16
N GLU A 185 -23.07 -9.92 8.44
CA GLU A 185 -22.91 -11.34 8.10
C GLU A 185 -21.78 -11.50 7.09
N SER A 186 -21.84 -10.73 6.00
CA SER A 186 -20.78 -10.67 5.00
C SER A 186 -19.42 -10.25 5.59
N THR A 187 -19.40 -9.32 6.56
CA THR A 187 -18.16 -8.97 7.29
C THR A 187 -17.57 -10.19 7.99
N LEU A 188 -18.37 -10.92 8.76
CA LEU A 188 -17.90 -12.04 9.56
C LEU A 188 -17.48 -13.24 8.69
N ASP A 189 -18.14 -13.44 7.54
CA ASP A 189 -17.76 -14.46 6.57
C ASP A 189 -16.35 -14.19 6.00
N ILE A 190 -16.04 -12.94 5.64
CA ILE A 190 -14.72 -12.56 5.15
C ILE A 190 -13.66 -12.64 6.26
N VAL A 191 -13.98 -12.20 7.48
CA VAL A 191 -13.08 -12.36 8.64
C VAL A 191 -12.75 -13.84 8.82
N LYS A 192 -13.76 -14.71 8.83
CA LYS A 192 -13.54 -16.16 8.98
C LYS A 192 -12.67 -16.72 7.86
N TRP A 193 -12.95 -16.34 6.61
CA TRP A 193 -12.18 -16.80 5.47
C TRP A 193 -10.71 -16.37 5.56
N LEU A 194 -10.42 -15.11 5.91
CA LEU A 194 -9.04 -14.61 6.11
C LEU A 194 -8.28 -15.38 7.20
N LEU A 195 -8.98 -15.84 8.23
CA LEU A 195 -8.37 -16.58 9.35
C LEU A 195 -8.16 -18.07 9.06
N GLU A 196 -9.00 -18.70 8.23
CA GLU A 196 -8.97 -20.15 7.98
C GLU A 196 -8.31 -20.56 6.66
N GLU A 197 -8.54 -19.78 5.60
CA GLU A 197 -8.05 -20.07 4.25
C GLU A 197 -7.15 -18.91 3.78
N GLY A 198 -7.74 -17.72 3.67
CA GLY A 198 -7.06 -16.48 3.34
C GLY A 198 -6.19 -16.58 2.08
N HIS A 199 -5.21 -15.69 1.95
CA HIS A 199 -4.16 -15.85 0.95
C HIS A 199 -2.96 -16.62 1.52
N HIS A 200 -2.90 -16.80 2.84
CA HIS A 200 -1.80 -17.49 3.48
C HIS A 200 -1.81 -19.01 3.27
N ALA A 201 -2.97 -19.69 3.18
CA ALA A 201 -2.99 -21.16 3.23
C ALA A 201 -2.16 -21.83 2.14
N GLU A 202 -2.35 -21.47 0.85
CA GLU A 202 -1.58 -22.06 -0.26
C GLU A 202 -0.09 -21.68 -0.19
N ALA A 203 0.21 -20.46 0.27
CA ALA A 203 1.58 -20.01 0.47
C ALA A 203 2.29 -20.77 1.60
N ASP A 204 1.58 -21.03 2.70
CA ASP A 204 2.06 -21.78 3.85
C ASP A 204 2.28 -23.27 3.50
N GLU A 205 1.44 -23.85 2.63
CA GLU A 205 1.68 -25.18 2.06
C GLU A 205 2.98 -25.24 1.25
N ALA A 206 3.20 -24.26 0.38
CA ALA A 206 4.45 -24.15 -0.40
C ALA A 206 5.67 -23.92 0.50
N LEU A 207 5.57 -23.05 1.52
CA LEU A 207 6.61 -22.83 2.52
C LEU A 207 6.95 -24.13 3.27
N ALA A 208 5.94 -24.88 3.70
CA ALA A 208 6.14 -26.14 4.40
C ALA A 208 6.89 -27.16 3.53
N GLU A 209 6.64 -27.19 2.23
CA GLU A 209 7.38 -28.05 1.30
C GLU A 209 8.82 -27.58 1.07
N ILE A 210 9.03 -26.27 0.92
CA ILE A 210 10.36 -25.67 0.85
C ILE A 210 11.15 -25.95 2.14
N HIS A 211 10.55 -25.90 3.32
CA HIS A 211 11.23 -26.22 4.57
C HIS A 211 11.65 -27.69 4.67
N LYS A 212 10.86 -28.61 4.09
CA LYS A 212 11.20 -30.04 4.04
C LYS A 212 12.32 -30.33 3.06
N ARG A 213 12.26 -29.76 1.85
CA ARG A 213 13.17 -30.13 0.76
C ARG A 213 14.32 -29.16 0.53
N ARG A 214 14.22 -27.93 1.04
CA ARG A 214 15.00 -26.74 0.66
C ARG A 214 14.63 -26.20 -0.72
N ILE A 215 14.75 -24.88 -0.86
CA ILE A 215 14.38 -24.14 -2.07
C ILE A 215 15.17 -24.59 -3.31
N GLU A 216 16.42 -25.03 -3.15
CA GLU A 216 17.26 -25.49 -4.26
C GLU A 216 16.80 -26.83 -4.85
N ASN A 217 15.94 -27.56 -4.14
CA ASN A 217 15.39 -28.85 -4.56
C ASN A 217 13.95 -28.75 -5.08
N ILE A 218 13.42 -27.53 -5.27
CA ILE A 218 12.15 -27.31 -5.97
C ILE A 218 12.43 -27.29 -7.47
N SER A 219 11.75 -28.14 -8.23
CA SER A 219 11.96 -28.26 -9.68
C SER A 219 11.40 -27.06 -10.43
N GLN A 220 11.88 -26.84 -11.66
CA GLN A 220 11.33 -25.79 -12.52
C GLN A 220 9.87 -26.06 -12.89
N GLU A 221 9.46 -27.33 -13.01
CA GLU A 221 8.07 -27.71 -13.27
C GLU A 221 7.16 -27.27 -12.12
N GLU A 222 7.56 -27.51 -10.86
CA GLU A 222 6.82 -27.05 -9.67
C GLU A 222 6.78 -25.52 -9.56
N ARG A 223 7.84 -24.82 -9.97
CA ARG A 223 7.89 -23.34 -9.97
C ARG A 223 7.01 -22.70 -11.05
N CYS A 224 6.75 -23.41 -12.13
CA CYS A 224 5.92 -22.94 -13.25
C CYS A 224 4.47 -23.41 -13.17
N ASP A 225 4.08 -24.08 -12.09
CA ASP A 225 2.71 -24.52 -11.86
C ASP A 225 1.84 -23.33 -11.42
N GLU A 226 1.05 -22.80 -12.35
CA GLU A 226 0.12 -21.68 -12.10
C GLU A 226 -1.04 -22.07 -11.16
N GLU A 227 -1.29 -23.36 -10.93
CA GLU A 227 -2.29 -23.83 -9.95
C GLU A 227 -1.76 -23.82 -8.51
N SER A 228 -0.50 -23.42 -8.30
CA SER A 228 0.16 -23.41 -7.00
C SER A 228 0.88 -22.09 -6.71
N LYS A 229 0.92 -21.70 -5.43
CA LYS A 229 1.76 -20.61 -4.94
C LYS A 229 3.26 -20.93 -4.83
N MET A 230 3.71 -22.13 -5.23
CA MET A 230 5.13 -22.52 -5.14
C MET A 230 6.06 -21.57 -5.91
N GLY A 231 5.69 -21.18 -7.13
CA GLY A 231 6.46 -20.25 -7.95
C GLY A 231 6.63 -18.89 -7.26
N ASP A 232 5.50 -18.31 -6.83
CA ASP A 232 5.45 -17.02 -6.13
C ASP A 232 6.26 -17.05 -4.84
N VAL A 233 6.10 -18.08 -4.01
CA VAL A 233 6.84 -18.25 -2.75
C VAL A 233 8.35 -18.34 -3.01
N CYS A 234 8.79 -19.10 -4.01
CA CYS A 234 10.20 -19.19 -4.35
C CYS A 234 10.76 -17.83 -4.80
N LEU A 235 10.05 -17.15 -5.71
CA LEU A 235 10.46 -15.85 -6.25
C LEU A 235 10.60 -14.81 -5.14
N ILE A 236 9.62 -14.71 -4.26
CA ILE A 236 9.61 -13.73 -3.17
C ILE A 236 10.64 -14.08 -2.10
N MET A 237 10.80 -15.36 -1.76
CA MET A 237 11.83 -15.81 -0.83
C MET A 237 13.24 -15.44 -1.33
N GLU A 238 13.52 -15.64 -2.62
CA GLU A 238 14.79 -15.27 -3.25
C GLU A 238 14.98 -13.74 -3.22
N SER A 239 13.96 -12.97 -3.61
CA SER A 239 14.00 -11.50 -3.58
C SER A 239 14.27 -10.95 -2.17
N MET A 240 13.60 -11.47 -1.14
CA MET A 240 13.81 -11.04 0.25
C MET A 240 15.23 -11.30 0.73
N LEU A 241 15.87 -12.38 0.27
CA LEU A 241 17.26 -12.70 0.61
C LEU A 241 18.26 -11.84 -0.16
N GLU A 242 18.02 -11.62 -1.45
CA GLU A 242 18.89 -10.83 -2.34
C GLU A 242 18.91 -9.36 -1.94
N ASN A 243 17.76 -8.79 -1.60
CA ASN A 243 17.62 -7.39 -1.21
C ASN A 243 17.87 -7.14 0.29
N GLY A 244 18.07 -8.19 1.08
CA GLY A 244 18.37 -8.07 2.51
C GLY A 244 17.18 -7.70 3.39
N TRP A 245 15.95 -7.84 2.89
CA TRP A 245 14.71 -7.63 3.63
C TRP A 245 14.47 -8.68 4.72
N CYS A 246 15.11 -9.84 4.59
CA CYS A 246 15.09 -10.89 5.59
C CYS A 246 16.51 -11.43 5.87
N PRO A 247 16.95 -11.44 7.14
CA PRO A 247 18.20 -12.09 7.51
C PRO A 247 18.19 -13.58 7.17
N LYS A 248 19.37 -14.12 6.83
CA LYS A 248 19.54 -15.56 6.54
C LYS A 248 19.08 -16.41 7.73
N GLY A 249 18.23 -17.39 7.45
CA GLY A 249 17.69 -18.31 8.46
C GLY A 249 16.58 -17.70 9.32
N GLN A 250 16.03 -16.55 8.95
CA GLN A 250 14.89 -15.90 9.62
C GLN A 250 13.68 -15.74 8.71
N MET A 251 13.64 -16.51 7.62
CA MET A 251 12.49 -16.56 6.72
C MET A 251 11.26 -17.02 7.52
N PRO A 252 10.09 -16.39 7.36
CA PRO A 252 8.92 -16.73 8.15
C PRO A 252 8.40 -18.14 7.81
N ASP A 253 7.91 -18.85 8.81
CA ASP A 253 7.26 -20.16 8.64
C ASP A 253 5.83 -20.05 8.09
N SER A 254 5.25 -18.85 8.13
CA SER A 254 3.90 -18.57 7.66
C SER A 254 3.80 -17.13 7.18
N VAL A 255 2.97 -16.88 6.17
CA VAL A 255 2.66 -15.54 5.66
C VAL A 255 1.36 -14.95 6.21
N ILE A 256 0.77 -15.59 7.24
CA ILE A 256 -0.53 -15.23 7.82
C ILE A 256 -0.64 -13.77 8.28
N ALA A 257 0.47 -13.10 8.61
CA ALA A 257 0.43 -11.68 8.99
C ALA A 257 -0.22 -10.80 7.91
N TRP A 258 -0.07 -11.14 6.62
CA TRP A 258 -0.76 -10.46 5.50
C TRP A 258 -2.30 -10.52 5.62
N ASP A 259 -2.84 -11.59 6.16
CA ASP A 259 -4.28 -11.75 6.36
C ASP A 259 -4.72 -11.08 7.66
N LEU A 260 -3.91 -11.20 8.72
CA LEU A 260 -4.22 -10.61 10.03
C LEU A 260 -4.25 -9.08 10.02
N VAL A 261 -3.35 -8.42 9.28
CA VAL A 261 -3.41 -6.95 9.12
C VAL A 261 -4.73 -6.52 8.46
N ARG A 262 -5.24 -7.32 7.50
CA ARG A 262 -6.49 -7.06 6.78
C ARG A 262 -7.71 -7.35 7.64
N VAL A 263 -7.66 -8.35 8.52
CA VAL A 263 -8.72 -8.60 9.52
C VAL A 263 -8.87 -7.40 10.45
N VAL A 264 -7.77 -6.82 10.94
CA VAL A 264 -7.83 -5.62 11.80
C VAL A 264 -8.42 -4.43 11.04
N ASN A 265 -7.96 -4.18 9.80
CA ASN A 265 -8.49 -3.10 8.97
C ASN A 265 -9.99 -3.28 8.66
N LEU A 266 -10.38 -4.48 8.23
CA LEU A 266 -11.78 -4.83 7.94
C LEU A 266 -12.67 -4.65 9.17
N GLY A 267 -12.22 -5.08 10.34
CA GLY A 267 -12.95 -4.88 11.60
C GLY A 267 -13.22 -3.40 11.86
N ARG A 268 -12.20 -2.54 11.69
CA ARG A 268 -12.33 -1.09 11.87
C ARG A 268 -13.28 -0.46 10.84
N TRP A 269 -13.11 -0.77 9.56
CA TRP A 269 -13.98 -0.24 8.50
C TRP A 269 -15.43 -0.72 8.65
N ALA A 270 -15.65 -1.98 9.00
CA ALA A 270 -16.98 -2.50 9.27
C ALA A 270 -17.67 -1.79 10.45
N TYR A 271 -16.92 -1.42 11.49
CA TYR A 271 -17.44 -0.60 12.58
C TYR A 271 -17.82 0.81 12.11
N LEU A 272 -16.96 1.47 11.34
CA LEU A 272 -17.22 2.79 10.77
C LEU A 272 -18.46 2.81 9.87
N CYS A 273 -18.67 1.75 9.09
CA CYS A 273 -19.86 1.59 8.25
C CYS A 273 -21.13 1.21 9.03
N GLY A 274 -21.01 0.89 10.33
CA GLY A 274 -22.12 0.45 11.18
C GLY A 274 -22.56 -0.99 10.94
N TYR A 275 -21.70 -1.82 10.34
CA TYR A 275 -21.96 -3.25 10.08
C TYR A 275 -21.74 -4.10 11.32
N VAL A 276 -20.75 -3.74 12.15
CA VAL A 276 -20.50 -4.34 13.46
C VAL A 276 -20.53 -3.25 14.54
N ASN A 277 -20.82 -3.62 15.78
CA ASN A 277 -20.67 -2.71 16.90
C ASN A 277 -19.22 -2.66 17.42
N GLU A 278 -18.93 -1.74 18.35
CA GLU A 278 -17.58 -1.53 18.88
C GLU A 278 -17.02 -2.77 19.58
N ASP A 279 -17.82 -3.48 20.39
CA ASP A 279 -17.38 -4.71 21.08
C ASP A 279 -17.02 -5.81 20.07
N GLU A 280 -17.80 -5.95 19.00
CA GLU A 280 -17.53 -6.92 17.92
C GLU A 280 -16.26 -6.59 17.15
N MET A 281 -16.03 -5.31 16.84
CA MET A 281 -14.78 -4.87 16.21
C MET A 281 -13.57 -5.22 17.06
N TRP A 282 -13.61 -4.91 18.37
CA TRP A 282 -12.49 -5.25 19.26
C TRP A 282 -12.30 -6.76 19.38
N GLN A 283 -13.37 -7.56 19.38
CA GLN A 283 -13.27 -9.02 19.35
C GLN A 283 -12.61 -9.53 18.06
N ILE A 284 -12.94 -8.97 16.89
CA ILE A 284 -12.29 -9.31 15.62
C ILE A 284 -10.79 -9.04 15.70
N MET A 285 -10.39 -7.85 16.18
CA MET A 285 -8.98 -7.50 16.33
C MET A 285 -8.26 -8.37 17.38
N GLN A 286 -8.94 -8.75 18.46
CA GLN A 286 -8.40 -9.64 19.48
C GLN A 286 -8.11 -11.03 18.90
N VAL A 287 -9.01 -11.60 18.11
CA VAL A 287 -8.79 -12.90 17.45
C VAL A 287 -7.57 -12.84 16.52
N ALA A 288 -7.44 -11.75 15.75
CA ALA A 288 -6.26 -11.57 14.90
C ALA A 288 -4.96 -11.49 15.71
N ALA A 289 -4.98 -10.77 16.84
CA ALA A 289 -3.85 -10.67 17.75
C ALA A 289 -3.50 -12.02 18.40
N ASP A 290 -4.49 -12.81 18.81
CA ASP A 290 -4.29 -14.12 19.42
C ASP A 290 -3.61 -15.09 18.43
N ILE A 291 -4.06 -15.11 17.17
CA ILE A 291 -3.43 -15.93 16.12
C ILE A 291 -2.02 -15.43 15.82
N ALA A 292 -1.79 -14.11 15.76
CA ALA A 292 -0.44 -13.58 15.59
C ALA A 292 0.52 -14.03 16.72
N LEU A 293 0.02 -14.14 17.96
CA LEU A 293 0.78 -14.59 19.12
C LEU A 293 1.09 -16.09 19.13
N GLU A 294 0.31 -16.89 18.41
CA GLU A 294 0.57 -18.32 18.21
C GLU A 294 1.70 -18.55 17.19
N HIS A 295 1.80 -17.68 16.18
CA HIS A 295 2.77 -17.81 15.08
C HIS A 295 4.09 -17.06 15.33
N PHE A 296 4.06 -15.93 16.04
CA PHE A 296 5.20 -15.03 16.13
C PHE A 296 5.56 -14.67 17.58
N SER A 297 6.80 -14.25 17.78
CA SER A 297 7.32 -13.83 19.08
C SER A 297 7.66 -12.34 19.16
N SER A 298 7.72 -11.64 18.02
CA SER A 298 8.05 -10.20 17.98
C SER A 298 7.45 -9.49 16.77
N TRP A 299 7.45 -8.15 16.81
CA TRP A 299 7.03 -7.31 15.68
C TRP A 299 7.90 -7.53 14.45
N GLU A 300 9.19 -7.83 14.61
CA GLU A 300 10.09 -8.15 13.50
C GLU A 300 9.70 -9.45 12.80
N GLU A 301 9.33 -10.50 13.55
CA GLU A 301 8.82 -11.76 12.97
C GLU A 301 7.50 -11.54 12.24
N TYR A 302 6.57 -10.82 12.87
CA TYR A 302 5.29 -10.46 12.27
C TYR A 302 5.47 -9.64 10.98
N GLY A 303 6.37 -8.64 11.01
CA GLY A 303 6.70 -7.82 9.85
C GLY A 303 7.29 -8.62 8.69
N ARG A 304 8.17 -9.59 8.95
CA ARG A 304 8.71 -10.47 7.89
C ARG A 304 7.64 -11.34 7.25
N SER A 305 6.71 -11.87 8.06
CA SER A 305 5.54 -12.59 7.54
C SER A 305 4.68 -11.70 6.64
N PHE A 306 4.45 -10.45 7.03
CA PHE A 306 3.70 -9.48 6.22
C PHE A 306 4.42 -9.14 4.90
N ILE A 307 5.74 -8.91 4.93
CA ILE A 307 6.57 -8.64 3.73
C ILE A 307 6.44 -9.76 2.72
N MET A 308 6.58 -11.01 3.19
CA MET A 308 6.50 -12.18 2.34
C MET A 308 5.08 -12.35 1.79
N GLY A 309 4.07 -12.29 2.66
CA GLY A 309 2.67 -12.48 2.27
C GLY A 309 2.18 -11.47 1.24
N ARG A 310 2.54 -10.18 1.42
CA ARG A 310 2.16 -9.14 0.46
C ARG A 310 2.75 -9.39 -0.93
N GLY A 311 4.01 -9.84 -1.01
CA GLY A 311 4.65 -10.19 -2.28
C GLY A 311 4.08 -11.46 -2.92
N VAL A 312 3.88 -12.52 -2.12
CA VAL A 312 3.41 -13.83 -2.61
C VAL A 312 1.99 -13.75 -3.18
N TRP A 313 1.19 -12.81 -2.68
CA TRP A 313 -0.17 -12.65 -3.15
C TRP A 313 -0.27 -12.46 -4.67
N HIS A 314 0.53 -11.56 -5.25
CA HIS A 314 0.64 -11.39 -6.71
C HIS A 314 1.82 -12.10 -7.35
N GLY A 315 2.77 -12.60 -6.55
CA GLY A 315 4.06 -13.05 -7.07
C GLY A 315 4.93 -11.87 -7.55
N GLU A 316 4.79 -10.70 -6.91
CA GLU A 316 5.46 -9.47 -7.34
C GLU A 316 6.45 -8.96 -6.28
N PRO A 317 7.76 -8.93 -6.55
CA PRO A 317 8.77 -8.45 -5.62
C PRO A 317 8.59 -6.99 -5.15
N VAL A 318 8.00 -6.13 -6.00
CA VAL A 318 7.74 -4.72 -5.66
C VAL A 318 6.74 -4.59 -4.50
N ASP A 319 5.84 -5.58 -4.36
CA ASP A 319 4.89 -5.59 -3.25
C ASP A 319 5.56 -5.91 -1.91
N SER A 320 6.60 -6.74 -1.93
CA SER A 320 7.46 -6.98 -0.77
C SER A 320 8.35 -5.79 -0.44
N GLU A 321 8.85 -5.07 -1.45
CA GLU A 321 9.62 -3.84 -1.25
C GLU A 321 8.78 -2.79 -0.51
N THR A 322 7.57 -2.52 -1.00
CA THR A 322 6.61 -1.62 -0.34
C THR A 322 6.32 -2.06 1.10
N ALA A 323 6.06 -3.36 1.31
CA ALA A 323 5.83 -3.88 2.66
C ALA A 323 7.05 -3.69 3.58
N TYR A 324 8.24 -3.88 3.03
CA TYR A 324 9.49 -3.76 3.77
C TYR A 324 9.73 -2.32 4.22
N GLU A 325 9.49 -1.34 3.36
CA GLU A 325 9.60 0.09 3.72
C GLU A 325 8.66 0.46 4.87
N ILE A 326 7.41 0.00 4.82
CA ILE A 326 6.41 0.21 5.88
C ILE A 326 6.84 -0.48 7.19
N VAL A 327 7.31 -1.73 7.10
CA VAL A 327 7.78 -2.48 8.27
C VAL A 327 9.00 -1.82 8.91
N GLU A 328 9.95 -1.33 8.11
CA GLU A 328 11.13 -0.62 8.60
C GLU A 328 10.75 0.70 9.28
N LEU A 329 9.79 1.45 8.73
CA LEU A 329 9.23 2.63 9.35
C LEU A 329 8.61 2.30 10.72
N LEU A 330 7.78 1.26 10.78
CA LEU A 330 7.11 0.82 12.01
C LEU A 330 8.11 0.30 13.06
N LEU A 331 9.20 -0.35 12.67
CA LEU A 331 10.20 -0.84 13.61
C LEU A 331 11.12 0.26 14.16
N LYS A 332 11.34 1.33 13.42
CA LYS A 332 12.34 2.36 13.75
C LYS A 332 11.76 3.65 14.32
N SER A 333 10.59 4.08 13.84
CA SER A 333 10.01 5.35 14.25
C SER A 333 9.57 5.33 15.71
N GLU A 334 9.93 6.35 16.49
CA GLU A 334 9.48 6.49 17.88
C GLU A 334 7.97 6.77 17.98
N GLU A 335 7.37 7.28 16.90
CA GLU A 335 5.93 7.51 16.80
C GLU A 335 5.14 6.23 16.45
N SER A 336 5.85 5.15 16.12
CA SER A 336 5.24 3.88 15.73
C SER A 336 4.46 3.20 16.86
N PRO A 337 3.28 2.63 16.55
CA PRO A 337 2.54 1.79 17.49
C PRO A 337 3.33 0.53 17.88
N TRP A 338 4.22 0.01 17.02
CA TRP A 338 5.05 -1.17 17.33
C TRP A 338 6.15 -0.86 18.35
N LYS A 339 6.55 0.40 18.46
CA LYS A 339 7.52 0.88 19.45
C LYS A 339 6.86 1.27 20.77
N GLN A 340 5.58 1.64 20.72
CA GLN A 340 4.79 2.05 21.88
C GLN A 340 4.07 0.88 22.56
N SER A 341 3.82 -0.20 21.83
CA SER A 341 3.15 -1.40 22.34
C SER A 341 4.08 -2.61 22.31
N SER A 342 3.99 -3.44 23.34
CA SER A 342 4.68 -4.74 23.33
C SER A 342 3.93 -5.74 22.46
N PHE A 343 4.67 -6.54 21.69
CA PHE A 343 4.08 -7.59 20.85
C PHE A 343 3.16 -8.51 21.67
N ARG A 344 3.61 -8.96 22.83
CA ARG A 344 2.80 -9.69 23.81
C ARG A 344 2.18 -8.73 24.82
N ALA A 345 0.95 -9.00 25.25
CA ALA A 345 0.37 -8.33 26.41
C ALA A 345 1.26 -8.60 27.65
N LYS A 346 1.40 -7.61 28.54
CA LYS A 346 2.23 -7.70 29.74
C LYS A 346 1.51 -8.40 30.89
#